data_AF-A0A4Y2HPZ5-F1
#
_entry.id   AF-A0A4Y2HPZ5-F1
#
_cell.length_a   1.000
_cell.length_b   1.000
_cell.length_c   1.000
_cell.angle_alpha   90.00
_cell.angle_beta   90.00
_cell.angle_gamma   90.00
#
_symmetry.space_group_name_H-M   'P 1'
#
loop_
_entity.id
_entity.type
_entity.pdbx_description
1 polymer ?
#
loop_
_entity_poly.entity_id
_entity_poly.type
_entity_poly.pdbx_seq_one_letter_code
_entity_poly.pdbx_strand_id
1 'polypeptide(L)'
;MPRPEKISNAIKTGLIVLFRRKGKEKDSINSYKRISLLPILGKLLEKLLLQRVNFTINKQNVLHAHQFGFREGKSINQVLRKLLDVIEDAHKREQDAIVFALRRV
;
A
#
# COMPACT_ATOMS: atom_id res chain seq x y z
N MET A 1 22.00 30.34 -12.74
CA MET A 1 21.29 29.14 -12.26
C MET A 1 21.21 28.12 -13.41
N PRO A 2 21.82 26.93 -13.30
CA PRO A 2 21.64 25.89 -14.32
C PRO A 2 20.18 25.40 -14.33
N ARG A 3 19.58 25.25 -15.51
CA ARG A 3 18.23 24.69 -15.68
C ARG A 3 18.25 23.22 -15.26
N PRO A 4 17.24 22.72 -14.52
CA PRO A 4 17.16 21.30 -14.23
C PRO A 4 17.06 20.53 -15.54
N GLU A 5 18.01 19.62 -15.78
CA GLU A 5 18.02 18.78 -16.97
C GLU A 5 16.72 17.98 -17.06
N LYS A 6 16.04 18.07 -18.20
CA LYS A 6 14.80 17.35 -18.43
C LYS A 6 15.09 15.85 -18.50
N ILE A 7 14.60 15.12 -17.51
CA ILE A 7 14.58 13.66 -17.55
C ILE A 7 13.82 13.20 -18.80
N SER A 8 14.44 12.31 -19.58
CA SER A 8 13.89 11.75 -20.82
C SER A 8 12.49 11.16 -20.66
N ASN A 9 11.62 11.35 -21.65
CA ASN A 9 10.28 10.77 -21.67
C ASN A 9 10.31 9.24 -21.75
N ALA A 10 11.39 8.67 -22.29
CA ALA A 10 11.55 7.22 -22.44
C ALA A 10 11.53 6.46 -21.11
N ILE A 11 11.89 7.09 -19.98
CA ILE A 11 11.82 6.44 -18.66
C ILE A 11 10.49 6.70 -17.93
N LYS A 12 9.62 7.55 -18.49
CA LYS A 12 8.37 7.99 -17.88
C LYS A 12 7.13 7.36 -18.53
N THR A 13 7.22 6.98 -19.80
CA THR A 13 6.11 6.38 -20.54
C THR A 13 6.03 4.88 -20.27
N GLY A 14 4.91 4.41 -19.73
CA GLY A 14 4.64 2.99 -19.49
C GLY A 14 3.46 2.45 -20.30
N LEU A 15 3.43 1.13 -20.48
CA LEU A 15 2.33 0.41 -21.13
C LEU A 15 1.19 0.18 -20.11
N ILE A 16 -0.03 0.57 -20.46
CA ILE A 16 -1.21 0.31 -19.61
C ILE A 16 -1.80 -1.06 -19.96
N VAL A 17 -1.86 -1.94 -18.97
CA VAL A 17 -2.48 -3.27 -19.08
C VAL A 17 -3.73 -3.33 -18.19
N LEU A 18 -4.82 -3.87 -18.72
CA LEU A 18 -6.09 -4.03 -18.01
C LEU A 18 -6.24 -5.46 -17.48
N PHE A 19 -6.41 -5.58 -16.17
CA PHE A 19 -6.70 -6.85 -15.51
C PHE A 19 -8.14 -6.89 -15.03
N ARG A 20 -8.89 -7.90 -15.44
CA ARG A 20 -10.28 -8.06 -15.01
C ARG A 20 -10.37 -8.42 -13.53
N ARG A 21 -11.21 -7.71 -12.78
CA ARG A 21 -11.58 -8.00 -11.39
C ARG A 21 -12.56 -9.17 -11.37
N LYS A 22 -12.33 -10.14 -10.49
CA LYS A 22 -13.25 -11.26 -10.27
C LYS A 22 -14.56 -10.76 -9.63
N GLY A 23 -15.68 -11.34 -10.03
CA GLY A 23 -16.99 -11.06 -9.45
C GLY A 23 -17.64 -9.72 -9.85
N LYS A 24 -17.14 -9.06 -10.91
CA LYS A 24 -17.77 -7.85 -11.47
C LYS A 24 -18.26 -8.06 -12.90
N GLU A 25 -19.28 -7.30 -13.27
CA GLU A 25 -19.90 -7.29 -14.60
C GLU A 25 -18.89 -6.95 -15.70
N LYS A 26 -18.97 -7.60 -16.86
CA LYS A 26 -17.94 -7.46 -17.91
C LYS A 26 -17.91 -6.08 -18.55
N ASP A 27 -19.06 -5.42 -18.62
CA ASP A 27 -19.26 -4.22 -19.43
C ASP A 27 -19.03 -2.92 -18.64
N SER A 28 -18.84 -3.02 -17.32
CA SER A 28 -18.49 -1.88 -16.48
C SER A 28 -16.99 -1.60 -16.51
N ILE A 29 -16.61 -0.34 -16.74
CA ILE A 29 -15.21 0.10 -16.69
C ILE A 29 -14.56 -0.14 -15.31
N ASN A 30 -15.38 -0.13 -14.25
CA ASN A 30 -14.96 -0.41 -12.87
C ASN A 30 -14.62 -1.88 -12.59
N SER A 31 -14.80 -2.74 -13.59
CA SER A 31 -14.47 -4.15 -13.56
C SER A 31 -13.04 -4.45 -13.98
N TYR A 32 -12.30 -3.45 -14.45
CA TYR A 32 -10.90 -3.61 -14.82
C TYR A 32 -9.98 -2.82 -13.87
N LYS A 33 -8.87 -3.43 -13.48
CA LYS A 33 -7.75 -2.79 -12.79
C LYS A 33 -6.71 -2.40 -13.82
N ARG A 34 -6.42 -1.12 -13.91
CA ARG A 34 -5.30 -0.58 -14.71
C ARG A 34 -3.98 -0.84 -13.97
N ILE A 35 -2.99 -1.38 -14.67
CA ILE A 35 -1.60 -1.49 -14.20
C ILE A 35 -0.71 -0.82 -15.25
N SER A 36 0.18 0.07 -14.82
CA SER A 36 1.19 0.66 -15.68
C SER A 36 2.47 -0.16 -15.60
N LEU A 37 2.98 -0.60 -16.75
CA LEU A 37 4.26 -1.29 -16.88
C LEU A 37 5.30 -0.29 -17.35
N LEU A 38 6.12 0.18 -16.42
CA LEU A 38 7.24 1.05 -16.76
C LEU A 38 8.38 0.29 -17.44
N PRO A 39 9.16 0.96 -18.31
CA PRO A 39 10.45 0.48 -18.78
C PRO A 39 11.38 0.15 -17.62
N ILE A 40 12.36 -0.72 -17.87
CA ILE A 40 13.27 -1.24 -16.82
C ILE A 40 13.95 -0.11 -16.03
N LEU A 41 14.41 0.94 -16.72
CA LEU A 41 15.01 2.11 -16.07
C LEU A 41 14.02 2.86 -15.16
N GLY A 42 12.76 2.98 -15.57
CA GLY A 42 11.70 3.58 -14.75
C GLY A 42 11.44 2.76 -13.48
N LYS A 43 11.36 1.43 -13.61
CA LYS A 43 11.20 0.53 -12.45
C LYS A 43 12.39 0.58 -11.48
N LEU A 44 13.61 0.68 -12.02
CA LEU A 44 14.81 0.83 -11.20
C LEU A 44 14.75 2.13 -10.39
N LEU A 45 14.37 3.24 -11.03
CA LEU A 45 14.20 4.51 -10.35
C LEU A 45 13.11 4.44 -9.27
N GLU A 46 11.96 3.84 -9.55
CA GLU A 46 10.90 3.62 -8.56
C GLU A 46 11.41 2.85 -7.34
N LYS A 47 12.21 1.79 -7.55
CA LYS A 47 12.78 1.00 -6.45
C LYS A 47 13.74 1.83 -5.59
N LEU A 48 14.61 2.63 -6.20
CA LEU A 48 15.53 3.52 -5.49
C LEU A 48 14.78 4.59 -4.69
N LEU A 49 13.73 5.17 -5.27
CA LEU A 49 12.88 6.14 -4.59
C LEU A 49 12.16 5.51 -3.40
N LEU A 50 11.57 4.31 -3.59
CA LEU A 50 10.91 3.58 -2.53
C LEU A 50 11.86 3.30 -1.35
N GLN A 51 13.08 2.86 -1.63
CA GLN A 51 14.10 2.64 -0.60
C GLN A 51 14.41 3.92 0.18
N ARG A 52 14.59 5.05 -0.51
CA ARG A 52 14.90 6.34 0.14
C ARG A 52 13.74 6.88 0.97
N VAL A 53 12.52 6.74 0.47
CA VAL A 53 11.30 7.12 1.19
C VAL A 53 11.14 6.28 2.45
N ASN A 54 11.26 4.94 2.33
CA ASN A 54 11.16 4.04 3.48
C ASN A 54 12.24 4.32 4.52
N PHE A 55 13.50 4.54 4.09
CA PHE A 55 14.58 4.91 5.00
C PHE A 55 14.24 6.17 5.82
N THR A 56 13.73 7.20 5.13
CA THR A 56 13.38 8.49 5.79
C THR A 56 12.22 8.33 6.75
N ILE A 57 11.14 7.66 6.32
CA ILE A 57 9.94 7.40 7.12
C ILE A 57 10.29 6.59 8.38
N ASN A 58 11.12 5.55 8.23
CA ASN A 58 11.54 4.71 9.35
C ASN A 58 12.48 5.47 10.31
N LYS A 59 13.42 6.27 9.78
CA LYS A 59 14.33 7.08 10.60
C LYS A 59 13.59 8.13 11.43
N GLN A 60 12.55 8.75 10.86
CA GLN A 60 11.76 9.78 11.53
C GLN A 60 10.57 9.21 12.32
N ASN A 61 10.33 7.90 12.22
CA ASN A 61 9.24 7.17 12.89
C ASN A 61 7.85 7.82 12.68
N VAL A 62 7.59 8.29 11.45
CA VAL A 62 6.37 9.05 11.10
C VAL A 62 5.10 8.18 11.08
N LEU A 63 5.25 6.86 10.91
CA LEU A 63 4.12 5.94 10.84
C LEU A 63 3.60 5.55 12.22
N HIS A 64 2.27 5.57 12.36
CA HIS A 64 1.60 5.14 13.59
C HIS A 64 1.98 3.69 13.98
N ALA A 65 2.10 3.41 15.27
CA ALA A 65 2.51 2.10 15.78
C ALA A 65 1.55 0.95 15.38
N HIS A 66 0.27 1.29 15.15
CA HIS A 66 -0.77 0.36 14.69
C HIS A 66 -1.01 0.40 13.17
N GLN A 67 -0.13 1.03 12.40
CA GLN A 67 -0.14 0.93 10.94
C GLN A 67 0.71 -0.27 10.49
N PHE A 68 0.05 -1.28 9.94
CA PHE A 68 0.70 -2.53 9.51
C PHE A 68 0.77 -2.67 7.99
N GLY A 69 -0.11 -1.99 7.24
CA GLY A 69 -0.06 -1.95 5.78
C GLY A 69 1.12 -1.10 5.29
N PHE A 70 1.75 -1.55 4.20
CA PHE A 70 2.87 -0.85 3.54
C PHE A 70 4.08 -0.59 4.45
N ARG A 71 4.27 -1.41 5.48
CA ARG A 71 5.38 -1.28 6.42
C ARG A 71 6.22 -2.55 6.43
N GLU A 72 7.54 -2.38 6.30
CA GLU A 72 8.48 -3.49 6.32
C GLU A 72 8.45 -4.21 7.69
N GLY A 73 8.54 -5.54 7.68
CA GLY A 73 8.48 -6.37 8.90
C GLY A 73 7.11 -6.45 9.58
N LYS A 74 6.07 -5.77 9.05
CA LYS A 74 4.69 -5.88 9.51
C LYS A 74 3.87 -6.73 8.56
N SER A 75 3.03 -7.60 9.11
CA SER A 75 2.14 -8.45 8.33
C SER A 75 0.71 -8.37 8.84
N ILE A 76 -0.25 -8.74 7.99
CA ILE A 76 -1.67 -8.77 8.35
C ILE A 76 -1.93 -9.73 9.52
N ASN A 77 -1.14 -10.80 9.63
CA ASN A 77 -1.24 -11.76 10.73
C ASN A 77 -0.89 -11.12 12.09
N GLN A 78 0.01 -10.13 12.12
CA GLN A 78 0.30 -9.39 13.35
C GLN A 78 -0.88 -8.47 13.75
N VAL A 79 -1.60 -7.90 12.78
CA VAL A 79 -2.83 -7.13 13.03
C VAL A 79 -3.88 -8.04 13.65
N LEU A 80 -4.10 -9.20 13.02
CA LEU A 80 -5.13 -10.14 13.45
C LEU A 80 -4.86 -10.64 14.86
N ARG A 81 -3.61 -11.00 15.18
CA ARG A 81 -3.23 -11.40 16.54
C ARG A 81 -3.53 -10.30 17.55
N LYS A 82 -3.09 -9.07 17.30
CA LYS A 82 -3.41 -7.94 18.19
C LYS A 82 -4.91 -7.70 18.36
N LEU A 83 -5.69 -7.88 17.30
CA LEU A 83 -7.14 -7.76 17.37
C LEU A 83 -7.75 -8.85 18.27
N LEU A 84 -7.27 -10.09 18.13
CA LEU A 84 -7.70 -11.20 18.97
C LEU A 84 -7.32 -10.97 20.43
N ASP A 85 -6.09 -10.51 20.70
CA ASP A 85 -5.62 -10.20 22.05
C ASP A 85 -6.55 -9.17 22.73
N VAL A 86 -6.95 -8.12 22.01
CA VAL A 86 -7.88 -7.09 22.52
C VAL A 86 -9.26 -7.69 22.84
N ILE A 87 -9.76 -8.59 22.00
CA ILE A 87 -11.06 -9.25 22.22
C ILE A 87 -10.99 -10.19 23.43
N GLU A 88 -9.92 -10.99 23.54
CA GLU A 88 -9.71 -11.88 24.69
C GLU A 88 -9.59 -11.11 26.00
N ASP A 89 -8.87 -9.98 25.99
CA ASP A 89 -8.71 -9.14 27.18
C ASP A 89 -10.03 -8.46 27.60
N ALA A 90 -10.86 -8.04 26.65
CA ALA A 90 -12.20 -7.53 26.94
C ALA A 90 -13.09 -8.63 27.53
N HIS A 91 -13.05 -9.83 26.95
CA HIS A 91 -13.82 -10.98 27.43
C HIS A 91 -13.45 -11.36 28.87
N LYS A 92 -12.15 -11.42 29.20
CA LYS A 92 -11.66 -11.70 30.57
C LYS A 92 -12.10 -10.65 31.60
N ARG A 93 -12.39 -9.43 31.16
CA ARG A 93 -12.86 -8.32 32.00
C ARG A 93 -14.39 -8.24 32.06
N GLU A 94 -15.09 -9.21 31.46
CA GLU A 94 -16.55 -9.20 31.31
C GLU A 94 -17.06 -7.94 30.60
N GLN A 95 -16.28 -7.44 29.63
CA GLN A 95 -16.62 -6.28 28.81
C GLN A 95 -17.01 -6.70 27.39
N ASP A 96 -18.00 -6.01 26.83
CA ASP A 96 -18.37 -6.18 25.42
C ASP A 96 -17.36 -5.48 24.50
N ALA A 97 -16.92 -6.18 23.45
CA ALA A 97 -16.03 -5.66 22.43
C ALA A 97 -16.77 -5.48 21.10
N ILE A 98 -16.65 -4.30 20.48
CA ILE A 98 -17.22 -4.01 19.16
C ILE A 98 -16.08 -3.73 18.18
N VAL A 99 -16.08 -4.44 17.06
CA VAL A 99 -15.09 -4.29 15.99
C VAL A 99 -15.76 -3.68 14.76
N PHE A 100 -15.28 -2.51 14.34
CA PHE A 100 -15.74 -1.84 13.12
C PHE A 100 -14.74 -2.02 11.99
N ALA A 101 -15.22 -2.51 10.84
CA ALA A 101 -14.45 -2.56 9.62
C ALA A 101 -14.81 -1.37 8.72
N LEU A 102 -13.93 -0.36 8.68
CA LEU A 102 -14.11 0.79 7.82
C LEU A 102 -13.58 0.49 6.42
N ARG A 103 -14.48 0.42 5.44
CA ARG A 103 -14.11 0.40 4.02
C ARG A 103 -13.99 1.84 3.55
N ARG A 104 -12.78 2.29 3.22
CA ARG A 104 -12.62 3.59 2.56
C ARG A 104 -13.27 3.49 1.17
N VAL A 105 -14.32 4.28 0.96
CA VAL A 105 -15.05 4.43 -0.32
C VAL A 105 -14.13 5.07 -1.36
#